data_AF-A0A9J6B0P6-F1
#
_entry.id   AF-A0A9J6B0P6-F1
#
_cell.length_a   1.000
_cell.length_b   1.000
_cell.length_c   1.000
_cell.angle_alpha   90.00
_cell.angle_beta   90.00
_cell.angle_gamma   90.00
#
_symmetry.space_group_name_H-M   'P 1'
#
loop_
_entity.id
_entity.type
_entity.pdbx_description
1 polymer ?
#
loop_
_entity_poly.entity_id
_entity_poly.type
_entity_poly.pdbx_seq_one_letter_code
_entity_poly.pdbx_strand_id
1 'polypeptide(L)'
;MTRPLRFDPQVLLAVQLECDVPDLGFYADMVLALTRRVLLNINIDELICNLEKVVTIECDDKSLVRLVRVLLEGEHVEYTVRVYELMKTNGWGSRFEIDEYVAKVLRRGLKRFGKEEMVDGVDQ
;
A
#
# COMPACT_ATOMS: atom_id res chain seq x y z
N MET A 1 30.06 -11.76 11.97
CA MET A 1 29.44 -11.90 10.63
C MET A 1 27.95 -12.14 10.82
N THR A 2 27.14 -11.10 10.73
CA THR A 2 25.68 -11.19 10.85
C THR A 2 25.14 -11.77 9.56
N ARG A 3 24.55 -12.97 9.61
CA ARG A 3 23.88 -13.56 8.44
C ARG A 3 22.77 -12.59 7.99
N PRO A 4 22.63 -12.26 6.69
CA PRO A 4 21.50 -11.48 6.24
C PRO A 4 20.24 -12.26 6.58
N LEU A 5 19.32 -11.62 7.31
CA LEU A 5 18.01 -12.17 7.61
C LEU A 5 17.32 -12.44 6.27
N ARG A 6 17.29 -13.71 5.87
CA ARG A 6 16.54 -14.19 4.72
C ARG A 6 15.09 -14.23 5.17
N PHE A 7 14.32 -13.23 4.75
CA PHE A 7 12.88 -13.22 4.99
C PHE A 7 12.26 -14.19 3.98
N ASP A 8 11.59 -15.22 4.48
CA ASP A 8 11.00 -16.28 3.67
C ASP A 8 9.59 -15.86 3.22
N PRO A 9 9.28 -15.81 1.91
CA PRO A 9 7.94 -15.51 1.42
C PRO A 9 6.84 -16.41 2.01
N GLN A 10 7.17 -17.64 2.42
CA GLN A 10 6.23 -18.53 3.07
C GLN A 10 5.86 -18.08 4.48
N VAL A 11 6.73 -17.35 5.17
CA VAL A 11 6.41 -16.76 6.48
C VAL A 11 5.42 -15.61 6.31
N LEU A 12 5.56 -14.81 5.25
CA LEU A 12 4.60 -13.75 4.92
C LEU A 12 3.20 -14.34 4.65
N LEU A 13 3.14 -15.38 3.82
CA LEU A 13 1.89 -16.08 3.51
C LEU A 13 1.30 -16.78 4.74
N ALA A 14 2.12 -17.38 5.59
CA ALA A 14 1.65 -18.04 6.81
C ALA A 14 1.05 -17.05 7.81
N VAL A 15 1.70 -15.90 8.04
CA VAL A 15 1.18 -14.83 8.90
C VAL A 15 -0.14 -14.28 8.35
N GLN A 16 -0.26 -14.16 7.03
CA GLN A 16 -1.50 -13.71 6.38
C GLN A 16 -2.61 -14.76 6.41
N LEU A 17 -2.27 -16.05 6.37
CA LEU A 17 -3.25 -17.15 6.43
C LEU A 17 -3.84 -17.30 7.84
N GLU A 18 -3.10 -16.89 8.88
CA GLU A 18 -3.57 -16.91 10.27
C GLU A 18 -4.40 -15.67 10.65
N CYS A 19 -4.44 -14.63 9.81
CA CYS A 19 -5.18 -13.40 10.07
C CYS A 19 -6.27 -13.18 9.00
N ASP A 20 -7.55 -13.19 9.42
CA ASP A 20 -8.70 -12.96 8.52
C ASP A 20 -8.71 -11.55 7.90
N VAL A 21 -7.97 -10.60 8.49
CA VAL A 21 -7.86 -9.19 8.04
C VAL A 21 -6.39 -8.88 7.75
N PRO A 22 -6.07 -8.24 6.61
CA PRO A 22 -4.70 -7.92 6.27
C PRO A 22 -4.15 -6.82 7.21
N ASP A 23 -3.00 -7.07 7.84
CA ASP A 23 -2.30 -6.05 8.63
C ASP A 23 -1.60 -5.05 7.70
N LEU A 24 -2.32 -3.99 7.36
CA LEU A 24 -1.83 -2.89 6.52
C LEU A 24 -0.62 -2.17 7.14
N GLY A 25 -0.49 -2.24 8.48
CA GLY A 25 0.64 -1.68 9.21
C GLY A 25 1.90 -2.42 8.84
N PHE A 26 1.85 -3.75 8.92
CA PHE A 26 2.93 -4.62 8.50
C PHE A 26 3.34 -4.43 7.03
N TYR A 27 2.37 -4.30 6.12
CA TYR A 27 2.66 -3.97 4.71
C TYR A 27 3.41 -2.64 4.56
N ALA A 28 2.97 -1.59 5.26
CA ALA A 28 3.63 -0.28 5.22
C ALA A 28 5.07 -0.36 5.74
N ASP A 29 5.32 -1.09 6.83
CA ASP A 29 6.66 -1.29 7.38
C ASP A 29 7.56 -2.07 6.41
N MET A 30 6.98 -3.07 5.72
CA MET A 30 7.72 -3.87 4.75
C MET A 30 8.11 -3.05 3.52
N VAL A 31 7.17 -2.33 2.92
CA VAL A 31 7.48 -1.43 1.79
C VAL A 31 8.50 -0.36 2.19
N LEU A 32 8.40 0.17 3.42
CA LEU A 32 9.35 1.17 3.93
C LEU A 32 10.76 0.58 4.08
N ALA A 33 10.85 -0.63 4.64
CA ALA A 33 12.11 -1.34 4.78
C ALA A 33 12.74 -1.67 3.43
N LEU A 34 11.93 -2.10 2.45
CA LEU A 34 12.36 -2.41 1.08
C LEU A 34 12.84 -1.17 0.32
N THR A 35 12.10 -0.07 0.42
CA THR A 35 12.49 1.21 -0.19
C THR A 35 13.80 1.73 0.37
N ARG A 36 14.08 1.48 1.66
CA ARG A 36 15.33 1.90 2.33
C ARG A 36 16.48 0.91 2.17
N ARG A 37 16.22 -0.34 1.78
CA ARG A 37 17.23 -1.40 1.67
C ARG A 37 17.10 -2.14 0.34
N VAL A 38 18.04 -1.87 -0.56
CA VAL A 38 18.20 -2.52 -1.88
C VAL A 38 18.46 -4.04 -1.80
N LEU A 39 18.66 -4.61 -0.59
CA LEU A 39 19.21 -5.96 -0.38
C LEU A 39 18.21 -7.03 0.08
N LEU A 40 16.92 -6.73 0.11
CA LEU A 40 15.90 -7.74 0.43
C LEU A 40 15.43 -8.41 -0.87
N ASN A 41 15.48 -9.74 -0.94
CA ASN A 41 14.99 -10.52 -2.08
C ASN A 41 13.45 -10.54 -2.22
N ILE A 42 12.74 -9.74 -1.42
CA ILE A 42 11.29 -9.58 -1.52
C ILE A 42 11.02 -8.42 -2.47
N ASN A 43 10.20 -8.65 -3.49
CA ASN A 43 9.76 -7.60 -4.38
C ASN A 43 8.51 -6.92 -3.79
N ILE A 44 8.46 -5.59 -3.86
CA ILE A 44 7.26 -4.81 -3.51
C ILE A 44 6.05 -5.32 -4.31
N ASP A 45 6.26 -5.76 -5.54
CA ASP A 45 5.21 -6.37 -6.37
C ASP A 45 4.55 -7.59 -5.72
N GLU A 46 5.32 -8.48 -5.09
CA GLU A 46 4.77 -9.67 -4.43
C GLU A 46 3.91 -9.29 -3.22
N LEU A 47 4.33 -8.26 -2.48
CA LEU A 47 3.54 -7.71 -1.38
C LEU A 47 2.22 -7.15 -1.90
N ILE A 48 2.24 -6.30 -2.93
CA ILE A 48 1.02 -5.72 -3.49
C ILE A 48 0.10 -6.79 -4.08
N CYS A 49 0.65 -7.77 -4.81
CA CYS A 49 -0.11 -8.91 -5.32
C CYS A 49 -0.80 -9.70 -4.20
N ASN A 50 -0.15 -9.86 -3.05
CA ASN A 50 -0.77 -10.52 -1.91
C ASN A 50 -1.86 -9.65 -1.28
N LEU A 51 -1.66 -8.34 -1.18
CA LEU A 51 -2.67 -7.42 -0.68
C LEU A 51 -3.94 -7.42 -1.55
N GLU A 52 -3.79 -7.46 -2.87
CA GLU A 52 -4.90 -7.52 -3.83
C GLU A 52 -5.73 -8.82 -3.75
N LYS A 53 -5.15 -9.91 -3.23
CA LYS A 53 -5.87 -11.17 -3.04
C LYS A 53 -6.80 -11.13 -1.82
N VAL A 54 -6.62 -10.16 -0.93
CA VAL A 54 -7.41 -10.06 0.28
C VAL A 54 -8.75 -9.39 -0.03
N VAL A 55 -9.84 -10.06 0.36
CA VAL A 55 -11.20 -9.70 -0.06
C VAL A 55 -11.71 -8.41 0.61
N THR A 56 -11.15 -8.05 1.76
CA THR A 56 -11.62 -6.91 2.54
C THR A 56 -10.43 -6.11 3.05
N ILE A 57 -10.37 -4.83 2.68
CA ILE A 57 -9.48 -3.85 3.30
C ILE A 57 -10.34 -2.88 4.08
N GLU A 58 -10.08 -2.75 5.38
CA GLU A 58 -10.69 -1.71 6.20
C GLU A 58 -10.08 -0.35 5.80
N CYS A 59 -10.84 0.40 5.01
CA CYS A 59 -10.37 1.64 4.39
C CYS A 59 -10.19 2.82 5.37
N ASP A 60 -10.63 2.70 6.62
CA ASP A 60 -10.47 3.71 7.67
C ASP A 60 -9.20 3.51 8.52
N ASP A 61 -8.38 2.52 8.21
CA ASP A 61 -7.16 2.24 8.96
C ASP A 61 -6.05 3.25 8.65
N LYS A 62 -5.53 3.90 9.70
CA LYS A 62 -4.33 4.77 9.65
C LYS A 62 -3.12 4.08 9.01
N SER A 63 -3.09 2.76 9.09
CA SER A 63 -2.07 1.92 8.50
C SER A 63 -2.08 1.94 6.97
N LEU A 64 -3.26 2.04 6.36
CA LEU A 64 -3.43 2.18 4.92
C LEU A 64 -2.91 3.52 4.40
N VAL A 65 -3.20 4.59 5.15
CA VAL A 65 -2.65 5.94 4.88
C VAL A 65 -1.13 5.92 4.93
N ARG A 66 -0.56 5.18 5.89
CA ARG A 66 0.89 5.00 6.00
C ARG A 66 1.45 4.25 4.79
N LEU A 67 0.81 3.17 4.36
CA LEU A 67 1.21 2.41 3.17
C LEU A 67 1.26 3.30 1.92
N VAL A 68 0.18 4.04 1.65
CA VAL A 68 0.09 4.99 0.52
C VAL A 68 1.20 6.03 0.60
N ARG A 69 1.44 6.62 1.77
CA ARG A 69 2.52 7.59 1.96
C ARG A 69 3.88 6.99 1.63
N VAL A 70 4.18 5.78 2.12
CA VAL A 70 5.48 5.14 1.88
C VAL A 70 5.70 4.89 0.39
N LEU A 71 4.66 4.43 -0.32
CA LEU A 71 4.73 4.23 -1.78
C LEU A 71 4.97 5.55 -2.52
N LEU A 72 4.28 6.62 -2.12
CA LEU A 72 4.49 7.95 -2.68
C LEU A 72 5.90 8.49 -2.41
N GLU A 73 6.40 8.38 -1.18
CA GLU A 73 7.73 8.84 -0.80
C GLU A 73 8.84 8.03 -1.49
N GLY A 74 8.60 6.74 -1.76
CA GLY A 74 9.49 5.87 -2.52
C GLY A 74 9.37 5.98 -4.04
N GLU A 75 8.55 6.90 -4.56
CA GLU A 75 8.27 7.07 -5.99
C GLU A 75 7.78 5.79 -6.70
N HIS A 76 7.10 4.93 -5.94
CA HIS A 76 6.53 3.68 -6.41
C HIS A 76 5.19 3.91 -7.13
N VAL A 77 5.25 4.54 -8.30
CA VAL A 77 4.07 5.02 -9.05
C VAL A 77 3.06 3.92 -9.32
N GLU A 78 3.51 2.80 -9.91
CA GLU A 78 2.65 1.68 -10.30
C GLU A 78 1.93 1.08 -9.10
N TYR A 79 2.66 0.83 -8.01
CA TYR A 79 2.11 0.25 -6.79
C TYR A 79 1.17 1.21 -6.06
N THR A 80 1.45 2.53 -6.10
CA THR A 80 0.54 3.55 -5.56
C THR A 80 -0.81 3.50 -6.29
N VAL A 81 -0.79 3.39 -7.61
CA VAL A 81 -2.00 3.31 -8.44
C VAL A 81 -2.80 2.05 -8.13
N ARG A 82 -2.14 0.90 -8.03
CA ARG A 82 -2.79 -0.39 -7.70
C ARG A 82 -3.47 -0.35 -6.33
N VAL A 83 -2.78 0.16 -5.30
CA VAL A 83 -3.37 0.31 -3.97
C VAL A 83 -4.53 1.29 -3.99
N TYR A 84 -4.43 2.41 -4.71
CA TYR A 84 -5.53 3.37 -4.84
C TYR A 84 -6.80 2.76 -5.47
N GLU A 85 -6.66 2.00 -6.56
CA GLU A 85 -7.80 1.32 -7.19
C GLU A 85 -8.41 0.24 -6.29
N LEU A 86 -7.56 -0.47 -5.52
CA LEU A 86 -8.02 -1.43 -4.53
C LEU A 86 -8.85 -0.74 -3.42
N MET A 87 -8.43 0.44 -2.98
CA MET A 87 -9.19 1.25 -2.01
C MET A 87 -10.55 1.67 -2.56
N LYS A 88 -10.61 2.15 -3.81
CA LYS A 88 -11.88 2.51 -4.46
C LYS A 88 -12.83 1.32 -4.57
N THR A 89 -12.31 0.15 -4.93
CA THR A 89 -13.10 -1.09 -5.05
C THR A 89 -13.68 -1.51 -3.70
N ASN A 90 -12.99 -1.22 -2.60
CA ASN A 90 -13.45 -1.46 -1.23
C ASN A 90 -14.38 -0.35 -0.68
N GLY A 91 -14.77 0.62 -1.51
CA GLY A 91 -15.77 1.63 -1.16
C GLY A 91 -15.19 2.96 -0.70
N TRP A 92 -13.88 3.19 -0.83
CA TRP A 92 -13.30 4.49 -0.51
C TRP A 92 -13.78 5.58 -1.49
N GLY A 93 -14.21 6.73 -0.97
CA GLY A 93 -14.85 7.81 -1.73
C GLY A 93 -16.32 7.55 -2.13
N SER A 94 -16.83 6.33 -1.97
CA SER A 94 -18.23 6.00 -2.32
C SER A 94 -19.08 5.55 -1.13
N ARG A 95 -18.51 4.71 -0.25
CA ARG A 95 -19.11 4.24 1.00
C ARG A 95 -18.44 4.85 2.23
N PHE A 96 -17.14 5.14 2.13
CA PHE A 96 -16.33 5.71 3.19
C PHE A 96 -15.77 7.05 2.74
N GLU A 97 -15.93 8.07 3.57
CA GLU A 97 -15.38 9.40 3.30
C GLU A 97 -13.85 9.34 3.30
N ILE A 98 -13.25 9.98 2.31
CA ILE A 98 -11.79 10.08 2.23
C ILE A 98 -11.36 11.14 3.23
N ASP A 99 -10.51 10.74 4.18
CA ASP A 99 -9.86 11.69 5.07
C ASP A 99 -9.10 12.75 4.24
N GLU A 100 -9.38 14.03 4.54
CA GLU A 100 -8.89 15.17 3.78
C GLU A 100 -7.35 15.20 3.69
N TYR A 101 -6.65 14.75 4.73
CA TYR A 101 -5.20 14.66 4.72
C TYR A 101 -4.73 13.63 3.69
N VAL A 102 -5.40 12.47 3.63
CA VAL A 102 -5.07 11.40 2.68
C VAL A 102 -5.37 11.82 1.25
N ALA A 103 -6.54 12.44 1.02
CA ALA A 103 -6.91 13.03 -0.26
C ALA A 103 -5.82 13.98 -0.75
N LYS A 104 -5.37 14.90 0.12
CA LYS A 104 -4.32 15.87 -0.20
C LYS A 104 -2.99 15.22 -0.53
N VAL A 105 -2.58 14.18 0.21
CA VAL A 105 -1.34 13.44 -0.05
C VAL A 105 -1.41 12.74 -1.41
N LEU A 106 -2.53 12.07 -1.72
CA LEU A 106 -2.75 11.41 -3.00
C LEU A 106 -2.76 12.38 -4.17
N ARG A 107 -3.52 13.48 -4.09
CA ARG A 107 -3.56 14.50 -5.16
C ARG A 107 -2.16 15.02 -5.49
N ARG A 108 -1.34 15.31 -4.46
CA ARG A 108 0.04 15.77 -4.66
C ARG A 108 0.92 14.70 -5.31
N GLY A 109 0.82 13.46 -4.82
CA GLY A 109 1.54 12.31 -5.35
C GLY A 109 1.21 12.03 -6.81
N LEU A 110 -0.09 11.89 -7.11
CA LEU A 110 -0.61 11.61 -8.45
C LEU A 110 -0.30 12.73 -9.45
N LYS A 111 -0.42 14.02 -9.05
CA LYS A 111 0.02 15.14 -9.89
C LYS A 111 1.50 15.07 -10.21
N ARG A 112 2.34 14.78 -9.22
CA ARG A 112 3.79 14.60 -9.43
C ARG A 112 4.09 13.42 -10.37
N PHE A 113 3.25 12.39 -10.37
CA PHE A 113 3.34 11.25 -11.27
C PHE A 113 2.68 11.45 -12.64
N GLY A 114 2.09 12.62 -12.90
CA GLY A 114 1.37 12.90 -14.16
C GLY A 114 0.03 12.15 -14.31
N LYS A 115 -0.57 11.68 -13.22
CA LYS A 115 -1.84 10.92 -13.19
C LYS A 115 -3.04 11.82 -12.91
N GLU A 116 -3.25 12.84 -13.75
CA GLU A 116 -4.30 13.87 -13.56
C GLU A 116 -5.72 13.28 -13.53
N GLU A 117 -6.01 12.29 -14.38
CA GLU A 117 -7.30 11.57 -14.41
C GLU A 117 -7.69 10.93 -13.06
N MET A 118 -6.68 10.52 -12.28
CA MET A 118 -6.90 9.89 -10.98
C MET A 118 -7.10 10.91 -9.87
N VAL A 119 -6.55 12.12 -10.04
CA VAL A 119 -6.71 13.24 -9.11
C VAL A 119 -8.17 13.64 -9.04
N ASP A 120 -8.85 13.74 -10.18
CA ASP A 120 -10.27 14.11 -10.23
C ASP A 120 -11.16 13.10 -9.49
N GLY A 121 -10.77 11.82 -9.49
CA GLY A 121 -11.46 10.77 -8.74
C GLY A 121 -11.26 10.83 -7.22
N VAL A 122 -10.28 11.61 -6.72
CA VAL A 122 -10.08 11.87 -5.28
C VAL A 122 -10.97 13.03 -4.79
N ASP A 123 -11.62 13.75 -5.71
CA ASP A 123 -12.40 14.96 -5.44
C ASP A 123 -13.92 14.71 -5.41
N GLN A 124 -14.36 13.49 -5.77
CA GLN A 124 -15.75 13.03 -5.72
C GLN A 124 -16.10 12.42 -4.37
#